data_AF-A0A397IQX8-F1
#
_entry.id   AF-A0A397IQX8-F1
#
_cell.length_a   1.000
_cell.length_b   1.000
_cell.length_c   1.000
_cell.angle_alpha   90.00
_cell.angle_beta   90.00
_cell.angle_gamma   90.00
#
_symmetry.space_group_name_H-M   'P 1'
#
loop_
_entity.id
_entity.type
_entity.pdbx_description
1 polymer ?
#
loop_
_entity_poly.entity_id
_entity_poly.type
_entity_poly.pdbx_seq_one_letter_code
_entity_poly.pdbx_strand_id
1 'polypeptide(L)' 'MDNKEKKKKCRKGRTHRYRKREKLHILNFKKRGKVIQDNNWKSFRKWLKRQGLPKTKFTLAEFGDTGRGLMATKDIKESK' A
#
# COMPACT_ATOMS: atom_id res chain seq x y z
N MET A 1 -25.62 -10.98 -43.73
CA MET A 1 -26.39 -11.06 -42.46
C MET A 1 -25.37 -11.07 -41.33
N ASP A 2 -25.08 -9.91 -40.75
CA ASP A 2 -23.95 -9.75 -39.84
C ASP A 2 -24.36 -10.12 -38.41
N ASN A 3 -23.79 -11.23 -37.94
CA ASN A 3 -24.06 -11.80 -36.63
C ASN A 3 -23.32 -10.99 -35.57
N LYS A 4 -23.93 -9.88 -35.09
CA LYS A 4 -23.43 -9.11 -33.93
C LYS A 4 -23.53 -9.97 -32.68
N GLU A 5 -22.43 -10.62 -32.33
CA GLU A 5 -22.24 -11.38 -31.10
C GLU A 5 -22.52 -10.47 -29.88
N LYS A 6 -23.74 -10.57 -29.33
CA LYS A 6 -24.17 -9.81 -28.16
C LYS A 6 -23.38 -10.31 -26.95
N LYS A 7 -22.28 -9.62 -26.60
CA LYS A 7 -21.57 -9.82 -25.32
C LYS A 7 -22.59 -9.73 -24.17
N LYS A 8 -22.98 -10.88 -23.61
CA LYS A 8 -23.90 -10.96 -22.47
C LYS A 8 -23.29 -10.17 -21.31
N LYS A 9 -23.87 -9.01 -20.97
CA LYS A 9 -23.50 -8.25 -19.77
C LYS A 9 -23.93 -9.07 -18.55
N CYS A 10 -23.05 -9.94 -18.04
CA CYS A 10 -23.28 -10.61 -16.77
C CYS A 10 -23.34 -9.55 -15.66
N ARG A 11 -24.55 -9.28 -15.15
CA ARG A 11 -24.77 -8.46 -13.96
C ARG A 11 -24.18 -9.19 -12.75
N LYS A 12 -22.88 -9.04 -12.53
CA LYS A 12 -22.22 -9.55 -11.33
C LYS A 12 -22.88 -8.91 -10.11
N GLY A 13 -23.49 -9.75 -9.27
CA GLY A 13 -24.21 -9.33 -8.08
C GLY A 13 -23.35 -8.53 -7.09
N ARG A 14 -24.01 -7.85 -6.15
CA ARG A 14 -23.36 -7.04 -5.11
C ARG A 14 -22.29 -7.83 -4.33
N THR A 15 -22.60 -9.07 -3.97
CA THR A 15 -21.70 -10.01 -3.26
C THR A 15 -20.43 -10.32 -4.04
N HIS A 16 -20.54 -10.61 -5.35
CA HIS A 16 -19.37 -10.83 -6.21
C HIS A 16 -18.49 -9.58 -6.25
N ARG A 17 -19.07 -8.38 -6.39
CA ARG A 17 -18.30 -7.13 -6.42
C ARG A 17 -17.56 -6.89 -5.10
N TYR A 18 -18.21 -7.19 -3.97
CA TYR A 18 -17.59 -7.08 -2.63
C TYR A 18 -16.39 -8.01 -2.47
N ARG A 19 -16.55 -9.32 -2.75
CA ARG A 19 -15.46 -10.31 -2.66
C ARG A 19 -14.25 -9.95 -3.54
N LYS A 20 -14.50 -9.42 -4.75
CA LYS A 20 -13.41 -9.00 -5.65
C LYS A 20 -12.62 -7.83 -5.05
N ARG A 21 -13.29 -6.85 -4.43
CA ARG A 21 -12.64 -5.71 -3.77
C ARG A 21 -11.80 -6.14 -2.59
N GLU A 22 -12.30 -7.05 -1.78
CA GLU A 22 -11.59 -7.60 -0.62
C GLU A 22 -10.32 -8.34 -1.05
N LYS A 23 -10.41 -9.22 -2.05
CA LYS A 23 -9.23 -9.89 -2.63
C LYS A 23 -8.19 -8.90 -3.17
N LEU A 24 -8.63 -7.84 -3.83
CA LEU A 24 -7.74 -6.77 -4.31
C LEU A 24 -7.08 -6.02 -3.15
N HIS A 25 -7.80 -5.77 -2.07
CA HIS A 25 -7.24 -5.11 -0.88
C HIS A 25 -6.16 -5.97 -0.22
N ILE A 26 -6.42 -7.27 -0.04
CA ILE A 26 -5.43 -8.22 0.51
C ILE A 26 -4.20 -8.31 -0.39
N LEU A 27 -4.40 -8.41 -1.70
CA LEU A 27 -3.30 -8.47 -2.66
C LEU A 27 -2.46 -7.19 -2.64
N ASN A 28 -3.10 -6.02 -2.56
CA ASN A 28 -2.42 -4.74 -2.47
C ASN A 28 -1.67 -4.60 -1.15
N PHE A 29 -2.23 -5.06 -0.03
CA PHE A 29 -1.58 -5.06 1.26
C PHE A 29 -0.31 -5.92 1.27
N LYS A 30 -0.37 -7.14 0.72
CA LYS A 30 0.81 -7.98 0.55
C LYS A 30 1.87 -7.33 -0.34
N LYS A 31 1.47 -6.73 -1.46
CA LYS A 31 2.41 -6.15 -2.43
C LYS A 31 3.07 -4.84 -2.00
N ARG A 32 2.36 -3.97 -1.26
CA ARG A 32 2.81 -2.58 -1.01
C ARG A 32 2.97 -2.25 0.47
N GLY A 33 2.39 -3.04 1.37
CA GLY A 33 2.25 -2.68 2.77
C GLY A 33 1.26 -1.53 2.99
N LYS A 34 1.06 -1.17 4.26
CA LYS A 34 0.17 -0.11 4.72
C LYS A 34 0.94 0.82 5.64
N VAL A 35 0.91 2.12 5.37
CA VAL A 35 1.50 3.12 6.26
C VAL A 35 0.75 3.12 7.59
N ILE A 36 1.49 3.05 8.70
CA ILE A 36 0.93 3.07 10.05
C ILE A 36 1.18 4.42 10.70
N GLN A 37 0.18 4.93 11.42
CA GLN A 37 0.38 6.05 12.32
C GLN A 37 0.68 5.54 13.73
N ASP A 38 1.96 5.49 14.08
CA ASP A 38 2.43 5.10 15.42
C ASP A 38 2.96 6.33 16.17
N ASN A 39 2.49 6.54 17.40
CA ASN A 39 2.90 7.67 18.23
C ASN A 39 4.37 7.57 18.68
N ASN A 40 4.86 6.36 18.94
CA ASN A 40 6.26 6.13 19.30
C ASN A 40 7.17 6.45 18.12
N TRP A 41 6.75 6.10 16.91
CA TRP A 41 7.45 6.49 15.68
C TRP A 41 7.49 8.01 15.49
N LYS A 42 6.39 8.71 15.77
CA LYS A 42 6.37 10.19 15.71
C LYS A 42 7.35 10.80 16.72
N SER A 43 7.39 10.28 17.95
CA SER A 43 8.33 10.72 18.99
C SER A 43 9.78 10.45 18.59
N PHE A 44 10.06 9.27 18.06
CA PHE A 44 11.39 8.92 17.52
C PHE A 44 11.82 9.87 16.39
N ARG A 45 10.92 10.19 15.45
CA ARG A 45 11.20 11.17 14.39
C ARG A 45 11.48 12.57 14.92
N LYS A 46 10.78 13.01 15.96
CA LYS A 46 11.07 14.27 16.65
C LYS A 46 12.45 14.25 17.31
N TRP A 47 12.79 13.15 17.97
CA TRP A 47 14.11 12.96 18.58
C TRP A 47 15.24 12.98 17.53
N LEU A 48 15.10 12.26 16.41
CA LEU A 48 16.08 12.30 15.31
C LEU A 48 16.31 13.72 14.77
N LYS A 49 15.24 14.50 14.65
CA LYS A 49 15.34 15.91 14.22
C LYS A 49 16.14 16.74 15.23
N ARG A 50 15.99 16.49 16.53
CA ARG A 50 16.77 17.16 17.58
C ARG A 50 18.25 16.79 17.55
N GLN A 51 18.58 15.58 17.11
CA GLN A 51 19.97 15.13 16.92
C GLN A 51 20.60 15.67 15.62
N GLY A 52 19.90 16.50 14.85
CA GLY A 52 20.41 17.08 13.60
C GLY A 52 20.37 16.14 12.40
N LEU A 53 19.73 14.96 12.50
CA LEU A 53 19.62 14.05 11.36
C LEU A 53 18.67 14.63 10.29
N PRO A 54 19.01 14.42 9.00
CA PRO A 54 18.19 14.89 7.90
C PRO A 54 16.83 14.18 7.86
N LYS A 55 15.83 14.86 7.33
CA LYS A 55 14.49 14.29 7.15
C LYS A 55 14.56 13.12 6.16
N THR A 56 14.43 11.90 6.68
CA THR A 56 14.44 10.71 5.84
C THR A 56 13.19 10.62 4.95
N LYS A 57 13.36 10.03 3.76
CA LYS A 57 12.30 9.68 2.80
C LYS A 57 11.63 8.34 3.15
N PHE A 58 11.61 7.97 4.44
CA PHE A 58 11.03 6.73 4.93
C PHE A 58 9.87 7.01 5.88
N THR A 59 8.88 6.12 5.86
CA THR A 59 7.79 6.08 6.83
C THR A 59 7.64 4.68 7.39
N LEU A 60 7.13 4.56 8.60
CA LEU A 60 6.78 3.26 9.18
C LEU A 60 5.56 2.68 8.46
N ALA A 61 5.65 1.42 8.08
CA ALA A 61 4.58 0.68 7.42
C ALA A 61 4.51 -0.76 7.95
N GLU A 62 3.37 -1.39 7.74
CA GLU A 62 3.14 -2.82 7.95
C GLU A 62 3.13 -3.52 6.60
N PHE A 63 3.96 -4.55 6.45
CA PHE A 63 4.00 -5.41 5.29
C PHE A 63 3.42 -6.76 5.68
N GLY A 64 2.59 -7.35 4.80
CA GLY A 64 1.92 -8.61 5.11
C GLY A 64 2.88 -9.78 5.34
N ASP A 65 4.10 -9.72 4.80
CA ASP A 65 5.05 -10.83 4.81
C ASP A 65 6.13 -10.67 5.90
N THR A 66 6.56 -9.44 6.20
CA THR A 66 7.66 -9.14 7.14
C THR A 66 7.22 -8.41 8.41
N GLY A 67 5.96 -7.99 8.52
CA GLY A 67 5.47 -7.20 9.65
C GLY A 67 5.88 -5.72 9.55
N ARG A 68 6.33 -5.12 10.66
CA ARG A 68 6.68 -3.69 10.69
C ARG A 68 8.01 -3.43 9.99
N GLY A 69 8.03 -2.44 9.09
CA GLY A 69 9.23 -2.02 8.37
C GLY A 69 9.19 -0.58 7.88
N LEU A 70 10.24 -0.17 7.16
CA LEU A 70 10.33 1.16 6.56
C LEU A 70 9.93 1.12 5.09
N MET A 71 8.98 1.97 4.72
CA MET A 71 8.54 2.18 3.34
C MET A 71 9.11 3.49 2.80
N ALA A 72 9.66 3.47 1.60
CA ALA A 72 10.08 4.69 0.92
C ALA A 72 8.85 5.55 0.54
N THR A 73 8.89 6.84 0.86
CA THR A 73 7.84 7.82 0.50
C THR A 73 8.14 8.56 -0.79
N LYS A 74 9.37 8.41 -1.31
CA LYS A 74 9.84 8.94 -2.59
C LYS A 74 10.79 7.92 -3.18
N ASP A 75 10.93 7.93 -4.50
CA ASP A 75 11.90 7.09 -5.19
C ASP A 75 13.32 7.35 -4.66
N ILE A 76 14.03 6.25 -4.40
CA ILE A 76 15.41 6.24 -3.94
C ILE A 76 16.23 5.67 -5.09
N LYS A 77 17.13 6.49 -5.62
CA LYS A 77 18.11 6.05 -6.61
C LYS A 77 19.29 5.42 -5.88
N GLU A 78 19.80 4.34 -6.44
CA GLU A 78 21.08 3.78 -6.02
C GLU A 78 22.18 4.81 -6.32
N SER A 79 23.01 5.13 -5.32
CA SER A 79 24.24 5.87 -5.58
C SER A 79 25.28 4.88 -6.09
N LYS A 80 25.78 5.12 -7.30
CA LYS A 80 26.98 4.44 -7.83
C LYS A 80 28.21 4.83 -7.02
#